data_AF-A0A0N4Y5I4-F1
#
_entry.id   AF-A0A0N4Y5I4-F1
#
_cell.length_a   1.000
_cell.length_b   1.000
_cell.length_c   1.000
_cell.angle_alpha   90.00
_cell.angle_beta   90.00
_cell.angle_gamma   90.00
#
_symmetry.space_group_name_H-M   'P 1'
#
loop_
_entity.id
_entity.type
_entity.pdbx_description
1 polymer ?
#
loop_
_entity_poly.entity_id
_entity_poly.type
_entity_poly.pdbx_seq_one_letter_code
_entity_poly.pdbx_strand_id
1 'polypeptide(L)'
;MKSILLVVFVCNLAITVLSCEKFDKYVQMFCKFPGETDPCLTDNAHSFKSSCCASQGGCNSREFPRDKVCCLTQACLDRCYPGKGHRIGTVY
;
A
#
# COMPACT_ATOMS: atom_id res chain seq x y z
N MET A 1 32.49 13.55 -17.93
CA MET A 1 31.94 14.03 -16.63
C MET A 1 30.42 14.22 -16.65
N LYS A 2 29.84 14.95 -17.61
CA LYS A 2 28.36 15.13 -17.71
C LYS A 2 27.56 13.81 -17.79
N SER A 3 28.06 12.81 -18.52
CA SER A 3 27.37 11.51 -18.66
C SER A 3 27.35 10.68 -17.37
N ILE A 4 28.35 10.82 -16.49
CA ILE A 4 28.42 10.09 -15.21
C ILE A 4 27.38 10.64 -14.23
N LEU A 5 27.23 11.97 -14.19
CA LEU A 5 26.20 12.65 -13.38
C LEU A 5 24.78 12.26 -13.80
N LEU A 6 24.51 12.15 -15.10
CA LEU A 6 23.22 11.70 -15.63
C LEU A 6 22.89 10.26 -15.20
N VAL A 7 23.85 9.33 -15.27
CA VAL A 7 23.65 7.93 -14.86
C VAL A 7 23.32 7.82 -13.37
N VAL A 8 24.04 8.54 -12.51
CA VAL A 8 23.77 8.55 -11.06
C VAL A 8 22.38 9.12 -10.76
N PHE A 9 21.96 10.16 -11.46
CA PHE A 9 20.64 10.77 -11.27
C PHE A 9 19.50 9.81 -11.67
N VAL A 10 19.65 9.09 -12.79
CA VAL A 10 18.67 8.10 -13.25
C VAL A 10 18.58 6.90 -12.30
N CYS A 11 19.71 6.40 -11.79
CA CYS A 11 19.71 5.30 -10.82
C CYS A 11 18.99 5.67 -9.51
N ASN A 12 19.18 6.89 -9.00
CA ASN A 12 18.47 7.35 -7.80
C ASN A 12 16.95 7.42 -8.02
N LEU A 13 16.51 7.87 -9.20
CA LEU A 13 15.09 7.89 -9.56
C LEU A 13 14.48 6.48 -9.67
N ALA A 14 15.23 5.52 -10.23
CA ALA A 14 14.76 4.15 -10.35
C ALA A 14 14.57 3.48 -8.98
N ILE A 15 15.46 3.75 -8.02
CA ILE A 15 15.39 3.19 -6.66
C ILE A 15 14.15 3.70 -5.91
N THR A 16 13.78 4.97 -6.08
CA THR A 16 12.59 5.53 -5.42
C THR A 16 11.30 4.97 -6.00
N VAL A 17 11.24 4.75 -7.31
CA VAL A 17 10.08 4.10 -7.98
C VAL A 17 9.89 2.67 -7.48
N LEU A 18 10.94 1.85 -7.46
CA LEU A 18 10.86 0.47 -6.92
C LEU A 18 10.49 0.45 -5.42
N SER A 19 10.95 1.45 -4.66
CA SER A 19 10.62 1.57 -3.23
C SER A 19 9.12 1.84 -3.01
N CYS A 20 8.48 2.57 -3.93
CA CYS A 20 7.03 2.80 -3.90
C CYS A 20 6.19 1.57 -4.26
N GLU A 21 6.68 0.69 -5.14
CA GLU A 21 5.94 -0.51 -5.56
C GLU A 21 5.67 -1.47 -4.40
N LYS A 22 6.53 -1.46 -3.37
CA LYS A 22 6.31 -2.25 -2.14
C LYS A 22 5.05 -1.84 -1.40
N PHE A 23 4.71 -0.55 -1.36
CA PHE A 23 3.48 -0.08 -0.72
C PHE A 23 2.26 -0.70 -1.41
N ASP A 24 2.20 -0.58 -2.74
CA ASP A 24 1.09 -1.09 -3.55
C ASP A 24 1.00 -2.62 -3.44
N LYS A 25 2.15 -3.32 -3.42
CA LYS A 25 2.20 -4.77 -3.15
C LYS A 25 1.60 -5.15 -1.80
N TYR A 26 1.91 -4.42 -0.73
CA TYR A 26 1.39 -4.71 0.61
C TYR A 26 -0.08 -4.35 0.77
N VAL A 27 -0.52 -3.29 0.11
CA VAL A 27 -1.95 -2.96 -0.03
C VAL A 27 -2.70 -4.15 -0.64
N GLN A 28 -2.21 -4.69 -1.76
CA GLN A 28 -2.83 -5.83 -2.42
C GLN A 28 -2.78 -7.11 -1.56
N MET A 29 -1.71 -7.31 -0.80
CA MET A 29 -1.53 -8.51 0.03
C MET A 29 -2.34 -8.48 1.33
N PHE A 30 -2.48 -7.31 1.98
CA PHE A 30 -3.04 -7.20 3.32
C PHE A 30 -4.42 -6.56 3.38
N CYS A 31 -4.75 -5.67 2.43
CA CYS A 31 -5.99 -4.90 2.46
C CYS A 31 -7.05 -5.42 1.48
N LYS A 32 -6.70 -6.43 0.67
CA LYS A 32 -7.64 -7.07 -0.25
C LYS A 32 -8.50 -8.08 0.50
N PHE A 33 -9.81 -7.85 0.46
CA PHE A 33 -10.77 -8.77 1.07
C PHE A 33 -11.00 -9.97 0.15
N PRO A 34 -11.16 -11.21 0.68
CA PRO A 34 -11.44 -12.38 -0.13
C PRO A 34 -12.67 -12.20 -1.01
N GLY A 35 -12.58 -12.62 -2.27
CA GLY A 35 -13.67 -12.49 -3.25
C GLY A 35 -13.81 -11.10 -3.90
N GLU A 36 -13.03 -10.12 -3.47
CA GLU A 36 -13.03 -8.77 -4.07
C GLU A 36 -11.96 -8.63 -5.15
N THR A 37 -12.18 -7.71 -6.09
CA THR A 37 -11.19 -7.43 -7.15
C THR A 37 -10.15 -6.46 -6.65
N ASP A 38 -10.59 -5.41 -5.95
CA ASP A 38 -9.77 -4.30 -5.47
C ASP A 38 -9.64 -4.32 -3.95
N PRO A 39 -8.51 -3.83 -3.39
CA PRO A 39 -8.34 -3.68 -1.96
C PRO A 39 -9.17 -2.53 -1.40
N CYS A 40 -9.53 -2.65 -0.13
CA CYS A 40 -10.33 -1.65 0.57
C CYS A 40 -9.47 -0.93 1.61
N LEU A 41 -9.38 0.40 1.45
CA LEU A 41 -8.47 1.26 2.16
C LEU A 41 -9.21 2.30 2.98
N THR A 42 -8.56 2.78 4.04
CA THR A 42 -9.02 3.96 4.77
C THR A 42 -8.84 5.22 3.91
N ASP A 43 -9.56 6.29 4.24
CA ASP A 43 -9.48 7.54 3.46
C ASP A 43 -8.08 8.17 3.47
N ASN A 44 -7.31 7.89 4.54
CA ASN A 44 -5.97 8.43 4.72
C ASN A 44 -4.85 7.46 4.30
N ALA A 45 -5.20 6.32 3.69
CA ALA A 45 -4.24 5.27 3.33
C ALA A 45 -3.07 5.79 2.46
N HIS A 46 -3.34 6.66 1.50
CA HIS A 46 -2.32 7.19 0.60
C HIS A 46 -1.30 8.11 1.27
N SER A 47 -1.61 8.69 2.44
CA SER A 47 -0.66 9.51 3.20
C SER A 47 0.56 8.70 3.68
N PHE A 48 0.44 7.38 3.79
CA PHE A 48 1.51 6.48 4.20
C PHE A 48 2.40 6.04 3.03
N LYS A 49 1.98 6.31 1.78
CA LYS A 49 2.74 5.92 0.58
C LYS A 49 4.05 6.69 0.48
N SER A 50 4.03 8.01 0.69
CA SER A 50 5.23 8.85 0.64
C SER A 50 6.30 8.42 1.65
N SER A 51 5.88 8.13 2.90
CA SER A 51 6.77 7.60 3.94
C SER A 51 7.36 6.24 3.55
N CYS A 52 6.55 5.34 2.96
CA CYS A 52 7.05 4.06 2.45
C CYS A 52 8.08 4.25 1.32
N CYS A 53 7.81 5.15 0.38
CA CYS A 53 8.71 5.44 -0.74
C CYS A 53 10.03 6.10 -0.31
N ALA A 54 10.00 6.90 0.76
CA ALA A 54 11.17 7.60 1.29
C ALA A 54 12.11 6.68 2.07
N SER A 55 11.62 5.55 2.57
CA SER A 55 12.45 4.54 3.23
C SER A 55 13.43 3.89 2.24
N GLN A 56 14.67 3.69 2.68
CA GLN A 56 15.70 3.08 1.84
C GLN A 56 15.30 1.65 1.45
N GLY A 57 15.01 1.45 0.16
CA GLY A 57 14.51 0.18 -0.36
C GLY A 57 13.02 -0.06 -0.11
N GLY A 58 12.25 0.95 0.28
CA GLY A 58 10.80 0.88 0.54
C GLY A 58 10.43 0.45 1.96
N CYS A 59 9.15 0.53 2.30
CA CYS A 59 8.66 0.04 3.60
C CYS A 59 8.80 -1.48 3.73
N ASN A 60 8.88 -1.95 4.98
CA ASN A 60 8.90 -3.36 5.34
C ASN A 60 7.47 -3.88 5.53
N SER A 61 7.19 -5.14 5.15
CA SER A 61 5.88 -5.76 5.37
C SER A 61 5.49 -5.86 6.85
N ARG A 62 6.47 -6.00 7.75
CA ARG A 62 6.24 -6.01 9.21
C ARG A 62 5.89 -4.64 9.77
N GLU A 63 6.38 -3.58 9.14
CA GLU A 63 6.18 -2.19 9.55
C GLU A 63 5.03 -1.52 8.82
N PHE A 64 4.44 -2.19 7.82
CA PHE A 64 3.30 -1.68 7.09
C PHE A 64 2.13 -1.48 8.05
N PRO A 65 1.62 -0.24 8.20
CA PRO A 65 0.62 0.10 9.21
C PRO A 65 -0.77 -0.37 8.78
N ARG A 66 -1.00 -1.68 8.87
CA ARG A 66 -2.22 -2.36 8.41
C ARG A 66 -3.50 -1.76 8.99
N ASP A 67 -3.47 -1.41 10.27
CA ASP A 67 -4.59 -0.81 11.00
C ASP A 67 -4.90 0.63 10.56
N LYS A 68 -3.94 1.31 9.93
CA LYS A 68 -4.11 2.67 9.40
C LYS A 68 -4.43 2.68 7.92
N VAL A 69 -3.97 1.69 7.17
CA VAL A 69 -4.08 1.65 5.70
C VAL A 69 -5.27 0.79 5.25
N CYS A 70 -5.44 -0.39 5.83
CA CYS A 70 -6.51 -1.33 5.44
C CYS A 70 -7.81 -1.02 6.21
N CYS A 71 -8.95 -1.25 5.56
CA CYS A 71 -10.23 -1.24 6.26
C CYS A 71 -10.41 -2.51 7.11
N LEU A 72 -10.27 -2.35 8.43
CA LEU A 72 -10.44 -3.43 9.41
C LEU A 72 -11.64 -3.20 10.36
N THR A 73 -12.53 -2.29 10.02
CA THR A 73 -13.77 -2.04 10.76
C THR A 73 -14.97 -2.29 9.86
N GLN A 74 -16.08 -2.71 10.47
CA GLN A 74 -17.32 -2.99 9.75
C GLN A 74 -17.78 -1.78 8.93
N ALA A 75 -17.78 -0.59 9.54
CA ALA A 75 -18.15 0.66 8.87
C ALA A 75 -17.28 0.98 7.64
N CYS A 76 -15.98 0.66 7.70
CA CYS A 76 -15.05 0.88 6.57
C CYS A 76 -15.33 -0.12 5.44
N LEU A 77 -15.62 -1.38 5.77
CA LEU A 77 -15.99 -2.41 4.80
C LEU A 77 -17.34 -2.13 4.15
N ASP A 78 -18.35 -1.71 4.92
CA ASP A 78 -19.69 -1.39 4.41
C ASP A 78 -19.63 -0.26 3.38
N ARG A 79 -18.65 0.65 3.51
CA ARG A 79 -18.38 1.71 2.53
C ARG A 79 -17.71 1.19 1.26
N CYS A 80 -16.73 0.32 1.37
CA CYS A 80 -16.02 -0.22 0.21
C CYS A 80 -16.86 -1.23 -0.58
N TYR A 81 -17.64 -2.03 0.14
CA TYR A 81 -18.34 -3.19 -0.39
C TYR A 81 -19.81 -3.17 0.04
N PRO A 82 -20.56 -2.11 -0.33
CA PRO A 82 -21.94 -1.95 0.10
C PRO A 82 -22.81 -3.13 -0.35
N GLY A 83 -23.58 -3.68 0.58
CA GLY A 83 -24.50 -4.80 0.32
C GLY A 83 -23.84 -6.17 0.16
N LYS A 84 -22.52 -6.29 0.30
CA LYS A 84 -21.82 -7.59 0.18
C LYS A 84 -21.77 -8.40 1.48
N GLY A 85 -22.12 -7.79 2.60
CA GLY A 85 -22.24 -8.50 3.89
C GLY A 85 -20.92 -9.02 4.45
N HIS A 86 -19.78 -8.44 4.05
CA HIS A 86 -18.47 -8.76 4.60
C HIS A 86 -18.47 -8.50 6.11
N ARG A 87 -18.03 -9.46 6.92
CA ARG A 87 -17.94 -9.33 8.38
C ARG A 87 -16.50 -9.44 8.85
N ILE A 88 -16.08 -8.50 9.69
CA ILE A 88 -14.76 -8.55 10.33
C ILE A 88 -14.61 -9.85 11.14
N GLY A 89 -13.47 -10.51 10.98
CA GLY A 89 -13.14 -11.75 11.71
C GLY A 89 -13.74 -13.03 11.13
N THR A 90 -14.44 -12.95 9.99
CA THR A 90 -14.95 -14.13 9.29
C THR A 90 -13.91 -14.61 8.27
N VAL A 91 -13.61 -15.91 8.28
CA VAL A 91 -12.84 -16.56 7.21
C VAL A 91 -13.84 -16.93 6.11
N TYR A 92 -13.68 -16.33 4.94
CA TYR A 92 -14.49 -16.61 3.75
C TYR A 92 -13.82 -17.67 2.88
#